data_AF-A0AA92UD78-F1
#
_entry.id   AF-A0AA92UD78-F1
#
_cell.length_a   1.000
_cell.length_b   1.000
_cell.length_c   1.000
_cell.angle_alpha   90.00
_cell.angle_beta   90.00
_cell.angle_gamma   90.00
#
_symmetry.space_group_name_H-M   'P 1'
#
loop_
_entity.id
_entity.type
_entity.pdbx_description
1 polymer ?
#
loop_
_entity_poly.entity_id
_entity_poly.type
_entity_poly.pdbx_seq_one_letter_code
_entity_poly.pdbx_strand_id
1 'polypeptide(L)'
;MDRILGYLAMVYIFLPWRPIVVLVAAILFVNINGTELYGWQAGLAHGLFFLPNLVRHLFDGDVLFKATNCTTGYLVAWWIATVGSCIGWLVDATFSFMKASVFVGSDKE
;
A
#
# COMPACT_ATOMS: atom_id res chain seq x y z
N MET A 1 2.01 19.75 29.68
CA MET A 1 1.72 20.10 28.27
C MET A 1 2.39 19.10 27.32
N ASP A 2 3.54 18.60 27.74
CA ASP A 2 4.48 17.70 27.05
C ASP A 2 3.91 16.29 26.82
N ARG A 3 3.12 15.76 27.77
CA ARG A 3 2.44 14.45 27.61
C ARG A 3 1.35 14.46 26.54
N ILE A 4 0.58 15.55 26.42
CA ILE A 4 -0.49 15.69 25.42
C ILE A 4 0.12 15.81 24.02
N LEU A 5 1.22 16.57 23.89
CA LEU A 5 2.01 16.63 22.66
C LEU A 5 2.59 15.26 22.28
N GLY A 6 3.05 14.48 23.28
CA GLY A 6 3.48 13.09 23.10
C GLY A 6 2.37 12.17 22.58
N TYR A 7 1.18 12.21 23.18
CA TYR A 7 0.02 11.44 22.71
C TYR A 7 -0.48 11.89 21.33
N LEU A 8 -0.45 13.18 21.03
CA LEU A 8 -0.81 13.70 19.70
C LEU A 8 0.22 13.28 18.63
N ALA A 9 1.51 13.29 18.98
CA ALA A 9 2.55 12.74 18.11
C ALA A 9 2.39 11.23 17.93
N MET A 10 2.02 10.48 18.98
CA MET A 10 1.66 9.06 18.87
C MET A 10 0.48 8.85 17.94
N VAL A 11 -0.62 9.57 18.12
CA VAL A 11 -1.79 9.48 17.23
C VAL A 11 -1.41 9.83 15.81
N TYR A 12 -0.55 10.82 15.56
CA TYR A 12 -0.10 11.21 14.21
C TYR A 12 0.88 10.20 13.58
N ILE A 13 1.80 9.61 14.36
CA ILE A 13 2.75 8.58 13.90
C ILE A 13 2.05 7.24 13.67
N PHE A 14 1.06 6.91 14.51
CA PHE A 14 0.33 5.64 14.49
C PHE A 14 -1.02 5.68 13.78
N LEU A 15 -1.53 6.86 13.40
CA LEU A 15 -2.67 6.92 12.48
C LEU A 15 -2.21 6.26 11.18
N PRO A 16 -2.95 5.31 10.63
CA PRO A 16 -2.63 4.67 9.35
C PRO A 16 -2.95 5.60 8.17
N TRP A 17 -2.57 6.88 8.26
CA TRP A 17 -2.80 7.86 7.21
C TRP A 17 -2.12 7.42 5.90
N ARG A 18 -0.96 6.75 5.98
CA ARG A 18 -0.26 6.19 4.81
C ARG A 18 -1.10 5.14 4.06
N PRO A 19 -1.59 4.05 4.69
CA PRO A 19 -2.56 3.16 4.06
C PRO A 19 -3.78 3.88 3.46
N ILE A 20 -4.34 4.86 4.17
CA ILE A 20 -5.51 5.62 3.69
C ILE A 20 -5.16 6.41 2.42
N VAL A 21 -4.05 7.13 2.41
CA VAL A 21 -3.60 7.92 1.25
C VAL A 21 -3.36 7.03 0.04
N VAL A 22 -2.70 5.87 0.23
CA VAL A 22 -2.43 4.97 -0.89
C VAL A 22 -3.71 4.29 -1.38
N LEU A 23 -4.67 3.99 -0.50
CA LEU A 23 -5.99 3.48 -0.89
C LEU A 23 -6.76 4.51 -1.73
N VAL A 24 -6.80 5.78 -1.30
CA VAL A 24 -7.43 6.88 -2.05
C VAL A 24 -6.75 7.06 -3.41
N ALA A 25 -5.41 7.04 -3.45
CA ALA A 25 -4.67 7.13 -4.71
C ALA A 25 -5.00 5.96 -5.65
N ALA A 26 -5.13 4.73 -5.12
CA ALA A 26 -5.54 3.58 -5.93
C ALA A 26 -6.95 3.77 -6.52
N ILE A 27 -7.90 4.29 -5.72
CA ILE A 27 -9.27 4.58 -6.16
C ILE A 27 -9.27 5.61 -7.29
N LEU A 28 -8.48 6.67 -7.17
CA LEU A 28 -8.48 7.77 -8.13
C LEU A 28 -7.69 7.48 -9.41
N PHE A 29 -6.56 6.76 -9.30
CA PHE A 29 -5.58 6.67 -10.39
C PHE A 29 -5.37 5.25 -10.93
N VAL A 30 -5.82 4.22 -10.22
CA VAL A 30 -5.55 2.82 -10.58
C VAL A 30 -6.84 2.01 -10.61
N ASN A 31 -7.78 2.42 -11.46
CA ASN A 31 -8.95 1.61 -11.78
C ASN A 31 -8.70 0.85 -13.08
N ILE A 32 -8.55 -0.47 -13.00
CA ILE A 32 -8.11 -1.31 -14.10
C ILE A 32 -9.33 -1.79 -14.89
N ASN A 33 -9.36 -1.52 -16.20
CA ASN A 33 -10.41 -2.04 -17.07
C ASN A 33 -10.04 -3.44 -17.59
N GLY A 34 -10.85 -4.45 -17.30
CA GLY A 34 -10.60 -5.83 -17.73
C GLY A 34 -10.56 -6.05 -19.25
N THR A 35 -11.13 -5.15 -20.05
CA THR A 35 -11.17 -5.27 -21.53
C THR A 35 -10.00 -4.60 -22.23
N GLU A 36 -9.30 -3.69 -21.56
CA GLU A 36 -8.22 -2.90 -22.15
C GLU A 36 -6.91 -3.71 -22.20
N LEU A 37 -6.16 -3.59 -23.30
CA LEU A 37 -4.84 -4.21 -23.44
C LEU A 37 -3.76 -3.33 -22.82
N TYR A 38 -3.22 -3.76 -21.68
CA TYR A 38 -2.19 -2.98 -20.99
C TYR A 38 -0.74 -3.36 -21.36
N GLY A 39 0.09 -2.32 -21.52
CA GLY A 39 1.53 -2.39 -21.77
C GLY A 39 2.39 -2.36 -20.49
N TRP A 40 3.71 -2.39 -20.63
CA TRP A 40 4.64 -2.49 -19.50
C TRP A 40 4.56 -1.32 -18.51
N GLN A 41 4.29 -0.09 -18.97
CA GLN A 41 4.15 1.08 -18.10
C GLN A 41 3.00 0.91 -17.11
N ALA A 42 1.84 0.45 -17.59
CA ALA A 42 0.68 0.15 -16.76
C ALA A 42 0.97 -1.02 -15.81
N GLY A 43 1.80 -1.99 -16.22
CA GLY A 43 2.26 -3.08 -15.36
C GLY A 43 2.96 -2.56 -14.10
N LEU A 44 3.87 -1.58 -14.24
CA LEU A 44 4.55 -0.96 -13.11
C LEU A 44 3.57 -0.25 -12.17
N ALA A 45 2.65 0.56 -12.71
CA ALA A 45 1.68 1.29 -11.91
C ALA A 45 0.72 0.33 -11.18
N HIS A 46 0.15 -0.64 -11.88
CA HIS A 46 -0.77 -1.61 -11.32
C HIS A 46 -0.10 -2.49 -10.25
N GLY A 47 1.16 -2.89 -10.46
CA GLY A 47 1.92 -3.68 -9.48
C GLY A 47 2.34 -2.86 -8.25
N LEU A 48 2.67 -1.58 -8.42
CA LEU A 48 2.98 -0.69 -7.29
C LEU A 48 1.77 -0.52 -6.36
N PHE A 49 0.57 -0.45 -6.92
CA PHE A 49 -0.70 -0.33 -6.21
C PHE A 49 -1.43 -1.68 -6.00
N PHE A 50 -0.70 -2.80 -6.10
CA PHE A 50 -1.28 -4.14 -5.94
C PHE A 50 -2.03 -4.31 -4.62
N LEU A 51 -1.39 -4.01 -3.48
CA LEU A 51 -2.00 -4.19 -2.15
C LEU A 51 -3.29 -3.37 -1.97
N PRO A 52 -3.31 -2.05 -2.29
CA PRO A 52 -4.54 -1.26 -2.28
C PRO A 52 -5.66 -1.83 -3.16
N ASN A 53 -5.35 -2.25 -4.40
CA ASN A 53 -6.36 -2.82 -5.28
C ASN A 53 -6.79 -4.23 -4.87
N LEU A 54 -5.90 -5.00 -4.24
CA LEU A 54 -6.27 -6.27 -3.63
C LEU A 54 -7.25 -6.04 -2.49
N VAL A 55 -6.99 -5.08 -1.59
CA VAL A 55 -7.93 -4.71 -0.52
C VAL A 55 -9.27 -4.33 -1.11
N ARG A 56 -9.30 -3.49 -2.16
CA ARG A 56 -10.54 -3.14 -2.86
C ARG A 56 -11.24 -4.36 -3.45
N HIS A 57 -10.51 -5.27 -4.09
CA HIS A 57 -11.04 -6.50 -4.66
C HIS A 57 -11.71 -7.40 -3.61
N LEU A 58 -11.22 -7.40 -2.37
CA LEU A 58 -11.85 -8.15 -1.27
C LEU A 58 -13.23 -7.59 -0.88
N PHE A 59 -13.49 -6.31 -1.14
CA PHE A 59 -14.79 -5.67 -0.88
C PHE A 59 -15.68 -5.59 -2.13
N ASP A 60 -15.08 -5.61 -3.32
CA ASP A 60 -15.74 -5.54 -4.60
C ASP A 60 -15.01 -6.42 -5.62
N GLY A 61 -15.58 -7.59 -5.91
CA GLY A 61 -14.98 -8.60 -6.78
C GLY A 61 -14.77 -8.14 -8.24
N ASP A 62 -15.43 -7.06 -8.66
CA ASP A 62 -15.27 -6.51 -10.01
C ASP A 62 -14.00 -5.63 -10.13
N VAL A 63 -13.42 -5.20 -9.01
CA VAL A 63 -12.18 -4.40 -9.01
C VAL A 63 -10.99 -5.32 -9.28
N LEU A 64 -10.23 -5.04 -10.33
CA LEU A 64 -9.05 -5.83 -10.66
C LEU A 64 -7.78 -5.26 -9.98
N PHE A 65 -6.93 -6.15 -9.48
CA PHE A 65 -5.57 -5.84 -9.02
C PHE A 65 -4.48 -6.21 -10.04
N LYS A 66 -4.88 -6.91 -11.11
CA LYS A 66 -4.06 -7.24 -12.27
C LYS A 66 -4.95 -7.25 -13.50
N ALA A 67 -4.47 -6.67 -14.61
CA ALA A 67 -5.18 -6.70 -15.87
C ALA A 67 -5.34 -8.14 -16.42
N THR A 68 -6.54 -8.44 -16.92
CA THR A 68 -6.86 -9.72 -17.57
C THR A 68 -6.26 -9.79 -18.97
N ASN A 69 -6.36 -8.69 -19.73
CA ASN A 69 -5.77 -8.57 -21.06
C ASN A 69 -4.46 -7.76 -21.00
N CYS A 70 -3.32 -8.42 -21.16
CA CYS A 70 -2.03 -7.77 -20.99
C CYS A 70 -0.92 -8.35 -21.86
N THR A 71 0.08 -7.52 -22.13
CA THR A 71 1.29 -7.93 -22.85
C THR A 71 2.25 -8.70 -21.94
N THR A 72 3.19 -9.46 -22.52
CA THR A 72 4.27 -10.10 -21.74
C THR A 72 5.08 -9.06 -20.94
N GLY A 73 5.33 -7.89 -21.54
CA GLY A 73 6.03 -6.79 -20.86
C GLY A 73 5.27 -6.25 -19.65
N TYR A 74 3.93 -6.15 -19.74
CA TYR A 74 3.09 -5.86 -18.58
C TYR A 74 3.29 -6.88 -17.47
N LEU A 75 3.27 -8.17 -17.79
CA LEU A 75 3.29 -9.22 -16.78
C LEU A 75 4.60 -9.23 -15.99
N VAL A 76 5.73 -9.03 -16.68
CA VAL A 76 7.05 -8.88 -16.05
C VAL A 76 7.11 -7.62 -15.17
N ALA A 77 6.71 -6.47 -15.72
CA ALA A 77 6.71 -5.21 -14.98
C ALA A 77 5.82 -5.25 -13.74
N TRP A 78 4.64 -5.85 -13.85
CA TRP A 78 3.70 -6.03 -12.75
C TRP A 78 4.28 -6.87 -11.62
N TRP A 79 4.95 -7.98 -11.92
CA TRP A 79 5.60 -8.80 -10.90
C TRP A 79 6.73 -8.07 -10.18
N ILE A 80 7.60 -7.37 -10.93
CA ILE A 80 8.70 -6.60 -10.35
C ILE A 80 8.15 -5.54 -9.38
N ALA A 81 7.16 -4.77 -9.82
CA ALA A 81 6.56 -3.72 -9.00
C ALA A 81 5.76 -4.28 -7.81
N THR A 82 5.06 -5.39 -7.97
CA THR A 82 4.29 -6.06 -6.89
C THR A 82 5.20 -6.59 -5.79
N VAL A 83 6.29 -7.28 -6.17
CA VAL A 83 7.25 -7.79 -5.18
C VAL A 83 7.90 -6.63 -4.43
N GLY A 84 8.35 -5.60 -5.16
CA GLY A 84 8.95 -4.42 -4.56
C GLY A 84 7.99 -3.68 -3.62
N SER A 85 6.73 -3.49 -4.02
CA SER A 85 5.72 -2.83 -3.19
C SER A 85 5.43 -3.62 -1.92
N CYS A 86 5.23 -4.94 -2.01
CA CYS A 86 4.99 -5.80 -0.85
C CYS A 86 6.16 -5.76 0.15
N ILE A 87 7.40 -5.83 -0.33
CA ILE A 87 8.59 -5.70 0.52
C ILE A 87 8.62 -4.32 1.19
N GLY A 88 8.36 -3.25 0.44
CA GLY A 88 8.32 -1.89 0.99
C GLY A 88 7.30 -1.74 2.12
N TRP A 89 6.10 -2.29 1.94
CA TRP A 89 5.05 -2.29 2.98
C TRP A 89 5.43 -3.12 4.20
N LEU A 90 6.02 -4.31 4.02
CA LEU A 90 6.50 -5.14 5.13
C LEU A 90 7.58 -4.44 5.95
N VAL A 91 8.53 -3.80 5.27
CA VAL A 91 9.60 -3.04 5.92
C VAL A 91 9.03 -1.85 6.69
N ASP A 92 8.13 -1.05 6.08
CA ASP A 92 7.51 0.10 6.75
C ASP A 92 6.70 -0.31 7.98
N ALA A 93 5.94 -1.41 7.88
CA ALA A 93 5.22 -1.99 9.00
C ALA A 93 6.18 -2.40 10.12
N THR A 94 7.26 -3.11 9.79
CA THR A 94 8.27 -3.58 10.75
C THR A 94 8.92 -2.41 11.49
N PHE A 95 9.34 -1.36 10.78
CA PHE A 95 9.89 -0.15 11.41
C PHE A 95 8.88 0.58 12.28
N SER A 96 7.61 0.61 11.87
CA SER A 96 6.53 1.21 12.66
C SER A 96 6.29 0.44 13.97
N PHE A 97 6.29 -0.89 13.91
CA PHE A 97 6.20 -1.75 15.10
C PHE A 97 7.41 -1.63 16.02
N MET A 98 8.63 -1.59 15.49
CA MET A 98 9.84 -1.39 16.30
C MET A 98 9.78 -0.07 17.06
N LYS A 99 9.40 1.03 16.39
CA LYS A 99 9.18 2.32 17.07
C LYS A 99 8.14 2.20 18.17
N ALA A 100 6.99 1.59 17.90
CA ALA A 100 5.94 1.36 18.91
C ALA A 100 6.47 0.63 20.15
N SER A 101 7.24 -0.44 19.96
CA SER A 101 7.78 -1.25 21.06
C SER A 101 8.77 -0.48 21.95
N VAL A 102 9.58 0.42 21.37
CA VAL A 102 10.52 1.26 22.14
C VAL A 102 9.77 2.25 23.02
N PHE A 103 8.70 2.86 22.50
CA PHE A 103 7.86 3.77 23.29
C PHE A 103 7.15 3.06 24.45
N VAL A 104 6.58 1.88 24.20
CA VAL A 104 5.92 1.08 25.25
C VAL A 104 6.92 0.60 26.33
N GLY A 105 8.19 0.39 25.95
CA GLY A 105 9.26 0.05 26.88
C GLY A 105 9.69 1.21 27.78
N SER A 106 9.72 2.44 27.23
CA SER A 106 10.15 3.65 27.95
C SER A 106 9.17 4.12 29.02
N ASP A 107 7.87 3.82 28.91
CA ASP A 107 6.86 4.19 29.92
C ASP A 107 6.93 3.31 31.19
N LYS A 108 7.79 2.29 31.21
CA LYS A 108 7.98 1.36 32.34
C LYS A 108 9.18 1.72 33.23
N GLU A 109 9.96 2.73 32.88
CA GLU A 109 11.07 3.30 33.67
C GLU A 109 10.67 4.67 34.24
#